data_AF-G9KAD9-F1
#
_entry.id   AF-G9KAD9-F1
#
_cell.length_a   1.000
_cell.length_b   1.000
_cell.length_c   1.000
_cell.angle_alpha   90.00
_cell.angle_beta   90.00
_cell.angle_gamma   90.00
#
_symmetry.space_group_name_H-M   'P 1'
#
loop_
_entity.id
_entity.type
_entity.pdbx_description
1 polymer ?
#
loop_
_entity_poly.entity_id
_entity_poly.type
_entity_poly.pdbx_seq_one_letter_code
_entity_poly.pdbx_strand_id
1 'polypeptide(L)'
;RSILQTADGLDYITSLAGREARPHYNVVMFDVDSKDPTLGMSCPPPAFVDQPFLQKVKSILTPEGVFILNLVCRDLGLKDSVLTGLKAVFPLLYVRRIEGEVNEILFCQLHPEQKLAMPEVLEMAQALEQTLRKPGRGWDDTYVLSDMLKTVKIV
;
A
#
# COMPACT_ATOMS: atom_id res chain seq x y z
N ARG A 1 10.95 -9.28 9.83
CA ARG A 1 11.88 -8.17 10.08
C ARG A 1 11.37 -6.94 9.34
N SER A 2 11.04 -5.87 10.03
CA SER A 2 10.62 -4.60 9.41
C SER A 2 11.83 -3.72 9.14
N ILE A 3 11.82 -2.97 8.04
CA ILE A 3 12.88 -2.03 7.67
C ILE A 3 12.24 -0.64 7.57
N LEU A 4 12.81 0.34 8.29
CA LEU A 4 12.43 1.74 8.18
C LEU A 4 13.43 2.48 7.28
N GLN A 5 12.91 3.32 6.40
CA GLN A 5 13.71 4.20 5.54
C GLN A 5 13.19 5.63 5.71
N THR A 6 14.09 6.57 6.00
CA THR A 6 13.76 7.99 6.12
C THR A 6 14.10 8.70 4.81
N ALA A 7 13.08 8.98 4.01
CA ALA A 7 13.20 9.67 2.73
C ALA A 7 11.86 10.32 2.34
N ASP A 8 11.88 11.22 1.36
CA ASP A 8 10.67 11.59 0.66
C ASP A 8 10.13 10.37 -0.12
N GLY A 9 8.83 10.11 -0.01
CA GLY A 9 8.21 8.92 -0.63
C GLY A 9 8.25 8.96 -2.16
N LEU A 10 8.15 10.14 -2.78
CA LEU A 10 8.21 10.32 -4.23
C LEU A 10 9.62 10.01 -4.73
N ASP A 11 10.64 10.55 -4.06
CA ASP A 11 12.04 10.32 -4.40
C ASP A 11 12.43 8.86 -4.20
N TYR A 12 11.99 8.26 -3.08
CA TYR A 12 12.29 6.88 -2.77
C TYR A 12 11.71 5.92 -3.82
N ILE A 13 10.43 6.06 -4.15
CA ILE A 13 9.79 5.22 -5.18
C ILE A 13 10.40 5.48 -6.55
N THR A 14 10.73 6.73 -6.88
CA THR A 14 11.43 7.06 -8.12
C THR A 14 12.79 6.38 -8.21
N SER A 15 13.57 6.39 -7.13
CA SER A 15 14.84 5.68 -7.04
C SER A 15 14.65 4.17 -7.21
N LEU A 16 13.65 3.56 -6.56
CA LEU A 16 13.37 2.12 -6.70
C LEU A 16 13.00 1.73 -8.13
N ALA A 17 12.12 2.49 -8.77
CA ALA A 17 11.66 2.23 -10.13
C ALA A 17 12.77 2.36 -11.18
N GLY A 18 13.80 3.18 -10.92
CA GLY A 18 14.95 3.38 -11.80
C GLY A 18 16.08 2.34 -11.66
N ARG A 19 15.98 1.39 -10.73
CA ARG A 19 17.02 0.34 -10.55
C ARG A 19 16.89 -0.75 -11.61
N GLU A 20 18.02 -1.27 -12.09
CA GLU A 20 18.03 -2.47 -12.94
C GLU A 20 17.40 -3.67 -12.22
N ALA A 21 17.80 -3.90 -10.97
CA ALA A 21 17.19 -4.88 -10.07
C ALA A 21 16.15 -4.19 -9.18
N ARG A 22 15.00 -3.82 -9.75
CA ARG A 22 13.90 -3.21 -8.99
C ARG A 22 13.16 -4.24 -8.12
N PRO A 23 12.71 -3.85 -6.92
CA PRO A 23 11.87 -4.71 -6.09
C PRO A 23 10.50 -4.93 -6.75
N HIS A 24 9.86 -6.04 -6.40
CA HIS A 24 8.48 -6.34 -6.77
C HIS A 24 7.69 -6.65 -5.50
N TYR A 25 6.93 -5.66 -5.04
CA TYR A 25 6.13 -5.77 -3.83
C TYR A 25 4.77 -6.41 -4.13
N ASN A 26 4.28 -7.28 -3.25
CA ASN A 26 2.92 -7.78 -3.34
C ASN A 26 1.89 -6.72 -2.95
N VAL A 27 2.27 -5.81 -2.04
CA VAL A 27 1.42 -4.73 -1.56
C VAL A 27 2.21 -3.44 -1.45
N VAL A 28 1.67 -2.35 -1.99
CA VAL A 28 2.14 -0.98 -1.74
C VAL A 28 0.99 -0.21 -1.11
N MET A 29 1.21 0.44 0.02
CA MET A 29 0.19 1.21 0.73
C MET A 29 0.60 2.68 0.84
N PHE A 30 -0.27 3.59 0.42
CA PHE A 30 -0.12 5.03 0.66
C PHE A 30 -1.10 5.47 1.73
N ASP A 31 -0.52 5.88 2.86
CA ASP A 31 -1.18 6.59 3.95
C ASP A 31 -0.37 7.86 4.23
N VAL A 32 -0.37 8.77 3.25
CA VAL A 32 0.47 9.97 3.24
C VAL A 32 -0.43 11.18 3.29
N ASP A 33 -0.39 11.93 4.39
CA ASP A 33 -1.16 13.16 4.55
C ASP A 33 -0.48 14.36 3.86
N SER A 34 -1.28 15.25 3.31
CA SER A 34 -0.93 16.55 2.75
C SER A 34 -1.17 17.61 3.80
N LYS A 35 -0.11 18.29 4.22
CA LYS A 35 -0.16 19.39 5.18
C LYS A 35 -0.63 20.71 4.58
N ASP A 36 -0.93 20.73 3.28
CA ASP A 36 -1.44 21.92 2.59
C ASP A 36 -2.96 21.87 2.49
N PRO A 37 -3.69 22.67 3.29
CA PRO A 37 -5.15 22.69 3.28
C PRO A 37 -5.75 23.34 2.03
N THR A 38 -4.94 23.97 1.18
CA THR A 38 -5.44 24.72 0.00
C THR A 38 -5.66 23.83 -1.23
N LEU A 39 -5.15 22.61 -1.24
CA LEU A 39 -5.12 21.74 -2.42
C LEU A 39 -6.44 20.97 -2.69
N GLY A 40 -7.48 21.13 -1.87
CA GLY A 40 -8.77 20.42 -2.02
C GLY A 40 -8.71 18.90 -1.75
N MET A 41 -7.49 18.34 -1.64
CA MET A 41 -7.17 16.96 -1.32
C MET A 41 -6.15 16.93 -0.19
N SER A 42 -6.53 16.29 0.92
CA SER A 42 -5.72 16.21 2.13
C SER A 42 -4.92 14.91 2.17
N CYS A 43 -5.35 13.83 1.52
CA CYS A 43 -4.59 12.59 1.49
C CYS A 43 -4.83 11.91 0.14
N PRO A 44 -3.82 11.73 -0.73
CA PRO A 44 -2.42 12.13 -0.61
C PRO A 44 -2.14 13.52 -1.22
N PRO A 45 -0.91 14.07 -1.08
CA PRO A 45 -0.48 15.17 -1.93
C PRO A 45 -0.64 14.82 -3.43
N PRO A 46 -1.03 15.75 -4.32
CA PRO A 46 -1.37 15.44 -5.71
C PRO A 46 -0.29 14.70 -6.51
N ALA A 47 0.99 14.95 -6.22
CA ALA A 47 2.11 14.29 -6.89
C ALA A 47 2.10 12.74 -6.72
N PHE A 48 1.51 12.21 -5.64
CA PHE A 48 1.41 10.77 -5.40
C PHE A 48 0.37 10.07 -6.29
N VAL A 49 -0.54 10.83 -6.90
CA VAL A 49 -1.59 10.32 -7.78
C VAL A 49 -1.46 10.85 -9.21
N ASP A 50 -0.35 11.54 -9.52
CA ASP A 50 -0.04 11.93 -10.89
C ASP A 50 0.34 10.71 -11.72
N GLN A 51 -0.10 10.69 -12.98
CA GLN A 51 -0.02 9.51 -13.84
C GLN A 51 1.42 9.00 -14.07
N PRO A 52 2.44 9.85 -14.34
CA PRO A 52 3.83 9.41 -14.46
C PRO A 52 4.35 8.78 -13.17
N PHE A 53 3.91 9.25 -12.00
CA PHE A 53 4.32 8.68 -10.73
C PHE A 53 3.62 7.33 -10.47
N LEU A 54 2.34 7.22 -10.78
CA LEU A 54 1.60 5.96 -10.70
C LEU A 54 2.22 4.86 -11.59
N GLN A 55 2.79 5.20 -12.74
CA GLN A 55 3.55 4.24 -13.56
C GLN A 55 4.79 3.70 -12.83
N LYS A 56 5.47 4.52 -12.02
CA LYS A 56 6.58 4.07 -11.18
C LYS A 56 6.09 3.12 -10.11
N VAL A 57 4.98 3.44 -9.45
CA VAL A 57 4.33 2.55 -8.46
C VAL A 57 3.97 1.20 -9.09
N LYS A 58 3.36 1.22 -10.28
CA LYS A 58 3.07 0.00 -11.06
C LYS A 58 4.34 -0.82 -11.34
N SER A 59 5.45 -0.17 -11.69
CA SER A 59 6.70 -0.87 -12.06
C SER A 59 7.36 -1.64 -10.91
N ILE A 60 7.09 -1.25 -9.65
CA ILE A 60 7.62 -1.90 -8.45
C ILE A 60 6.62 -2.88 -7.81
N LEU A 61 5.46 -3.08 -8.42
CA LEU A 61 4.41 -3.98 -7.95
C LEU A 61 4.52 -5.32 -8.69
N THR A 62 4.19 -6.43 -8.02
CA THR A 62 4.01 -7.71 -8.71
C THR A 62 2.79 -7.68 -9.64
N PRO A 63 2.71 -8.53 -10.68
CA PRO A 63 1.55 -8.61 -11.57
C PRO A 63 0.21 -8.82 -10.82
N GLU A 64 0.22 -9.64 -9.77
CA GLU A 64 -0.94 -9.94 -8.91
C GLU A 64 -1.02 -9.02 -7.68
N GLY A 65 -0.11 -8.04 -7.59
CA GLY A 65 -0.02 -7.17 -6.42
C GLY A 65 -1.16 -6.17 -6.34
N VAL A 66 -1.33 -5.59 -5.16
CA VAL A 66 -2.35 -4.56 -4.89
C VAL A 66 -1.69 -3.26 -4.42
N PHE A 67 -2.09 -2.16 -5.05
CA PHE A 67 -1.81 -0.82 -4.57
C PHE A 67 -3.01 -0.32 -3.76
N ILE A 68 -2.78 0.05 -2.49
CA ILE A 68 -3.81 0.52 -1.57
C ILE A 68 -3.56 2.00 -1.29
N LEU A 69 -4.59 2.81 -1.48
CA LEU A 69 -4.52 4.25 -1.28
C LEU A 69 -5.61 4.70 -0.30
N ASN A 70 -5.19 5.37 0.77
CA ASN A 70 -6.09 6.19 1.58
C ASN A 70 -6.35 7.52 0.84
N LEU A 71 -7.60 7.79 0.47
CA LEU A 71 -7.99 9.00 -0.25
C LEU A 71 -8.92 9.87 0.61
N VAL A 72 -8.52 11.12 0.82
CA VAL A 72 -9.31 12.19 1.42
C VAL A 72 -9.36 13.35 0.45
N CYS A 73 -10.43 13.40 -0.34
CA CYS A 73 -10.67 14.45 -1.34
C CYS A 73 -12.11 14.94 -1.22
N ARG A 74 -12.28 16.22 -0.87
CA ARG A 74 -13.60 16.85 -0.70
C ARG A 74 -14.13 17.45 -2.01
N ASP A 75 -13.22 17.82 -2.89
CA ASP A 75 -13.56 18.27 -4.24
C ASP A 75 -13.92 17.05 -5.10
N LEU A 76 -15.17 17.01 -5.57
CA LEU A 76 -15.68 15.90 -6.38
C LEU A 76 -15.08 15.86 -7.79
N GLY A 77 -14.81 17.00 -8.41
CA GLY A 77 -14.22 17.06 -9.74
C GLY A 77 -12.75 16.63 -9.73
N LEU A 78 -12.01 17.04 -8.70
CA LEU A 78 -10.64 16.56 -8.45
C LEU A 78 -10.64 15.06 -8.18
N LYS A 79 -11.57 14.58 -7.35
CA LYS A 79 -11.70 13.15 -7.06
C LYS A 79 -11.96 12.33 -8.31
N ASP A 80 -12.88 12.75 -9.18
CA ASP A 80 -13.17 12.05 -10.44
C ASP A 80 -11.95 12.03 -11.37
N SER A 81 -11.16 13.11 -11.36
CA SER A 81 -9.90 13.19 -12.10
C SER A 81 -8.86 12.19 -11.57
N VAL A 82 -8.70 12.11 -10.24
CA VAL A 82 -7.82 11.13 -9.58
C VAL A 82 -8.26 9.69 -9.87
N LEU A 83 -9.56 9.39 -9.78
CA LEU A 83 -10.09 8.05 -10.07
C LEU A 83 -9.88 7.67 -11.54
N THR A 84 -10.05 8.62 -12.46
CA THR A 84 -9.73 8.43 -13.89
C THR A 84 -8.24 8.12 -14.09
N GLY A 85 -7.36 8.90 -13.46
CA GLY A 85 -5.91 8.72 -13.52
C GLY A 85 -5.46 7.37 -12.98
N LEU A 86 -6.01 6.95 -11.83
CA LEU A 86 -5.78 5.63 -11.25
C LEU A 86 -6.23 4.51 -12.20
N LYS A 87 -7.45 4.59 -12.75
CA LYS A 87 -7.98 3.60 -13.69
C LYS A 87 -7.15 3.46 -14.96
N ALA A 88 -6.52 4.53 -15.42
CA ALA A 88 -5.66 4.49 -16.59
C ALA A 88 -4.37 3.66 -16.37
N VAL A 89 -3.92 3.52 -15.12
CA VAL A 89 -2.70 2.76 -14.76
C VAL A 89 -3.05 1.38 -14.18
N PHE A 90 -4.09 1.34 -13.35
CA PHE A 90 -4.61 0.17 -12.65
C PHE A 90 -6.09 0.00 -13.07
N PRO A 91 -6.41 -0.84 -14.06
CA PRO A 91 -7.76 -0.90 -14.62
C PRO A 91 -8.81 -1.55 -13.68
N LEU A 92 -8.39 -2.26 -12.62
CA LEU A 92 -9.30 -2.84 -11.63
C LEU A 92 -9.24 -2.05 -10.31
N LEU A 93 -10.33 -1.35 -9.97
CA LEU A 93 -10.47 -0.58 -8.73
C LEU A 93 -11.62 -1.10 -7.87
N TYR A 94 -11.36 -1.27 -6.58
CA TYR A 94 -12.38 -1.39 -5.53
C TYR A 94 -12.31 -0.17 -4.62
N VAL A 95 -13.48 0.29 -4.17
CA VAL A 95 -13.60 1.48 -3.31
C VAL A 95 -14.34 1.09 -2.05
N ARG A 96 -13.75 1.37 -0.89
CA ARG A 96 -14.40 1.24 0.41
C ARG A 96 -14.52 2.62 1.04
N ARG A 97 -15.77 3.08 1.20
CA ARG A 97 -16.05 4.25 2.04
C ARG A 97 -15.96 3.86 3.51
N ILE A 98 -15.35 4.73 4.30
CA ILE A 98 -15.34 4.58 5.75
C ILE A 98 -16.56 5.32 6.31
N GLU A 99 -17.40 4.60 7.05
CA GLU A 99 -18.64 5.14 7.59
C GLU A 99 -18.33 6.22 8.64
N GLY A 100 -18.99 7.38 8.53
CA GLY A 100 -18.75 8.52 9.42
C GLY A 100 -17.49 9.33 9.11
N GLU A 101 -16.68 8.92 8.13
CA GLU A 101 -15.47 9.62 7.71
C GLU A 101 -15.56 10.08 6.25
N VAL A 102 -14.71 11.04 5.87
CA VAL A 102 -14.55 11.48 4.48
C VAL A 102 -13.60 10.60 3.68
N ASN A 103 -12.97 9.62 4.35
CA ASN A 103 -11.91 8.79 3.81
C ASN A 103 -12.49 7.66 2.95
N GLU A 104 -11.87 7.42 1.81
CA GLU A 104 -12.12 6.25 0.98
C GLU A 104 -10.85 5.46 0.79
N ILE A 105 -10.90 4.15 1.01
CA ILE A 105 -9.79 3.25 0.72
C ILE A 105 -9.98 2.69 -0.68
N LEU A 106 -8.99 2.93 -1.53
CA LEU A 106 -8.94 2.44 -2.90
C LEU A 106 -8.00 1.25 -2.98
N PHE A 107 -8.48 0.14 -3.55
CA PHE A 107 -7.67 -1.03 -3.87
C PHE A 107 -7.52 -1.11 -5.38
N CYS A 108 -6.29 -0.99 -5.87
CA CYS A 108 -5.95 -0.87 -7.28
C CYS A 108 -5.15 -2.08 -7.74
N GLN A 109 -5.60 -2.75 -8.80
CA GLN A 109 -4.96 -3.94 -9.38
C GLN A 109 -4.81 -3.81 -10.90
N LEU A 110 -3.88 -4.60 -11.45
CA LEU A 110 -3.45 -4.50 -12.85
C LEU A 110 -4.33 -5.28 -13.84
N HIS A 111 -4.98 -6.34 -13.38
CA HIS A 111 -5.59 -7.37 -14.22
C HIS A 111 -7.10 -7.48 -13.93
N PRO A 112 -7.97 -6.85 -14.75
CA PRO A 112 -9.43 -6.90 -14.56
C PRO A 112 -10.02 -8.31 -14.70
N GLU A 113 -9.35 -9.19 -15.43
CA GLU A 113 -9.70 -10.60 -15.57
C GLU A 113 -9.54 -11.40 -14.27
N GLN A 114 -8.73 -10.89 -13.32
CA GLN A 114 -8.58 -11.45 -11.98
C GLN A 114 -9.63 -10.90 -11.00
N LYS A 115 -10.64 -10.17 -11.50
CA LYS A 115 -11.74 -9.66 -10.68
C LYS A 115 -12.48 -10.82 -10.04
N LEU A 116 -12.47 -10.85 -8.71
CA LEU A 116 -13.20 -11.82 -7.92
C LEU A 116 -14.69 -11.47 -7.87
N ALA A 117 -15.52 -12.50 -7.79
CA ALA A 117 -16.95 -12.31 -7.55
C ALA A 117 -17.16 -11.83 -6.10
N MET A 118 -18.19 -11.01 -5.86
CA MET A 118 -18.46 -10.48 -4.51
C MET A 118 -18.59 -11.54 -3.41
N PRO A 119 -19.21 -12.73 -3.65
CA PRO A 119 -19.21 -13.80 -2.66
C PRO A 119 -17.82 -14.29 -2.28
N GLU A 120 -16.91 -14.44 -3.25
CA GLU A 120 -15.53 -14.88 -3.03
C GLU A 120 -14.75 -13.83 -2.24
N VAL A 121 -14.91 -12.54 -2.60
CA VAL A 121 -14.31 -11.43 -1.86
C VAL A 121 -14.76 -11.44 -0.39
N LEU A 122 -16.06 -11.69 -0.15
CA LEU A 122 -16.61 -11.75 1.20
C LEU A 122 -16.04 -12.94 2.00
N GLU A 123 -15.96 -14.11 1.38
CA GLU A 123 -15.37 -15.30 2.00
C GLU A 123 -13.90 -15.07 2.37
N MET A 124 -13.11 -14.52 1.45
CA MET A 124 -11.69 -14.20 1.70
C MET A 124 -11.53 -13.15 2.79
N ALA A 125 -12.37 -12.11 2.79
CA ALA A 125 -12.35 -11.08 3.82
C ALA A 125 -12.67 -11.65 5.21
N GLN A 126 -13.67 -12.52 5.31
CA GLN A 126 -14.02 -13.21 6.55
C GLN A 126 -12.90 -14.13 7.04
N ALA A 127 -12.27 -14.89 6.14
CA ALA A 127 -11.14 -15.75 6.49
C ALA A 127 -9.93 -14.95 7.00
N LEU A 128 -9.64 -13.81 6.36
CA LEU A 128 -8.59 -12.89 6.81
C LEU A 128 -8.93 -12.29 8.18
N GLU A 129 -10.15 -11.80 8.37
CA GLU A 129 -10.61 -11.24 9.64
C GLU A 129 -10.53 -12.27 10.78
N GLN A 130 -11.02 -13.48 10.56
CA GLN A 130 -10.93 -14.57 11.53
C GLN A 130 -9.49 -14.90 11.90
N THR A 131 -8.56 -14.77 10.95
CA THR A 131 -7.14 -14.98 11.21
C THR A 131 -6.54 -13.85 12.03
N LEU A 132 -6.83 -12.59 11.70
CA LEU A 132 -6.33 -11.41 12.40
C LEU A 132 -6.90 -11.26 13.82
N ARG A 133 -8.12 -11.76 14.07
CA ARG A 133 -8.74 -11.76 15.41
C ARG A 133 -8.17 -12.82 16.35
N LYS A 134 -7.45 -13.83 15.86
CA LYS A 134 -6.80 -14.82 16.72
C LYS A 134 -5.70 -14.12 17.53
N PRO A 135 -5.64 -14.33 18.86
CA PRO A 135 -4.54 -13.80 19.67
C PRO A 135 -3.19 -14.25 19.08
N GLY A 136 -2.25 -13.32 18.93
CA GLY A 136 -0.95 -13.61 18.34
C GLY A 136 -0.23 -14.74 19.11
N ARG A 137 0.39 -15.68 18.39
CA ARG A 137 1.39 -16.56 18.99
C ARG A 137 2.63 -15.73 19.27
N GLY A 138 2.77 -15.25 20.50
CA GLY A 138 3.99 -14.60 20.95
C GLY A 138 5.08 -15.65 21.18
N TRP A 139 6.08 -15.68 20.32
CA TRP A 139 7.43 -16.02 20.75
C TRP A 139 8.44 -15.29 19.86
N ASP A 140 9.20 -14.39 20.47
CA ASP A 140 10.34 -13.74 19.87
C ASP A 140 11.60 -14.37 20.49
N ASP A 141 12.23 -15.28 19.75
CA ASP A 141 13.49 -15.97 20.08
C ASP A 141 14.72 -15.29 19.48
N THR A 142 14.59 -14.08 18.91
CA THR A 142 15.67 -13.50 18.10
C THR A 142 16.94 -13.14 18.89
N TYR A 143 16.90 -13.13 20.22
CA TYR A 143 18.07 -12.89 21.07
C TYR A 143 18.07 -13.75 22.35
N VAL A 144 18.16 -15.07 22.21
CA VAL A 144 18.48 -15.94 23.36
C VAL A 144 19.98 -15.81 23.66
N LEU A 145 20.33 -14.83 24.50
CA LEU A 145 21.71 -14.49 24.88
C LEU A 145 22.50 -15.70 25.42
N SER A 146 21.81 -16.64 26.08
CA SER A 146 22.40 -17.89 26.57
C SER A 146 22.88 -18.83 25.46
N ASP A 147 22.27 -18.79 24.27
CA ASP A 147 22.74 -19.58 23.12
C ASP A 147 23.88 -18.87 22.39
N MET A 148 23.83 -17.53 22.35
CA MET A 148 24.89 -16.71 21.76
C MET A 148 26.21 -16.82 22.55
N LEU A 149 26.16 -16.91 23.89
CA LEU A 149 27.36 -17.02 24.73
C LEU A 149 27.98 -18.42 24.78
N LYS A 150 27.26 -19.48 24.35
CA LYS A 150 27.83 -20.84 24.24
C LYS A 150 28.94 -20.95 23.19
N THR A 151 28.97 -20.04 22.22
CA THR A 151 29.91 -20.08 21.08
C THR A 151 31.02 -19.04 21.18
N VAL A 152 30.99 -18.18 22.20
CA VAL A 152 32.05 -17.21 22.46
C VAL A 152 33.23 -17.91 23.11
N LYS A 153 34.40 -17.83 22.47
CA LYS A 153 35.68 -18.26 23.04
C LYS A 153 36.45 -17.04 23.51
N ILE A 154 37.03 -17.12 24.70
CA ILE A 154 37.99 -16.13 25.19
C ILE A 154 39.25 -16.31 24.35
N VAL A 155 39.73 -15.22 23.74
CA VAL A 155 41.00 -15.14 23.00
C VAL A 155 41.96 -14.29 23.80
#